data_AF-A0AAD0BSY5-F1
#
_entry.id   AF-A0AAD0BSY5-F1
#
_cell.length_a   1.000
_cell.length_b   1.000
_cell.length_c   1.000
_cell.angle_alpha   90.00
_cell.angle_beta   90.00
_cell.angle_gamma   90.00
#
_symmetry.space_group_name_H-M   'P 1'
#
loop_
_entity.id
_entity.type
_entity.pdbx_description
1 polymer ?
#
loop_
_entity_poly.entity_id
_entity_poly.type
_entity_poly.pdbx_seq_one_letter_code
_entity_poly.pdbx_strand_id
1 'polypeptide(L)'
;MIELLDLQQTLCAFAACNDDDAVYASFGWVHATGGDLLQARFWLPADEDAAFDDGGDVPAEARALGLSTFLEPATFADVLDVQKRQRPLSTLADHARALAYYAEYDAFQQVEGIDEALGEAGVGEQAAAREAGIGAGIFASFDLVLVACPEAQVKAVAQRVARLLEIPVGDALPRCRGLPLMLGEALDRKRAQAIKDDFAAIGATLQVRGFKPFPWMDAPALR
;
A
#
# COMPACT_ATOMS: atom_id res chain seq x y z
N MET A 1 -5.06 -12.32 24.86
CA MET A 1 -3.75 -12.91 24.54
C MET A 1 -3.15 -12.03 23.48
N ILE A 2 -1.98 -11.47 23.74
CA ILE A 2 -1.28 -10.60 22.81
C ILE A 2 -0.72 -11.45 21.67
N GLU A 3 -1.14 -11.15 20.44
CA GLU A 3 -0.58 -11.75 19.23
C GLU A 3 0.70 -11.00 18.86
N LEU A 4 1.79 -11.75 18.70
CA LEU A 4 3.10 -11.22 18.35
C LEU A 4 3.43 -11.56 16.90
N LEU A 5 3.78 -10.53 16.13
CA LEU A 5 4.17 -10.62 14.73
C LEU A 5 5.70 -10.54 14.61
N ASP A 6 6.28 -11.20 13.60
CA ASP A 6 7.61 -10.79 13.12
C ASP A 6 7.52 -9.55 12.22
N LEU A 7 8.67 -8.97 11.85
CA LEU A 7 8.71 -7.78 11.01
C LEU A 7 7.98 -7.97 9.68
N GLN A 8 8.13 -9.13 9.02
CA GLN A 8 7.48 -9.38 7.74
C GLN A 8 5.96 -9.38 7.88
N GLN A 9 5.44 -10.03 8.93
CA GLN A 9 4.02 -10.05 9.27
C GLN A 9 3.50 -8.65 9.59
N THR A 10 4.26 -7.84 10.33
CA THR A 10 3.91 -6.44 10.62
C THR A 10 3.79 -5.61 9.34
N LEU A 11 4.78 -5.68 8.44
CA LEU A 11 4.74 -4.99 7.15
C LEU A 11 3.54 -5.46 6.30
N CYS A 12 3.26 -6.77 6.30
CA CYS A 12 2.09 -7.32 5.64
C CYS A 12 0.76 -6.82 6.23
N ALA A 13 0.68 -6.61 7.55
CA ALA A 13 -0.50 -6.07 8.22
C ALA A 13 -0.78 -4.61 7.79
N PHE A 14 0.27 -3.77 7.73
CA PHE A 14 0.17 -2.41 7.19
C PHE A 14 -0.23 -2.42 5.70
N ALA A 15 0.42 -3.25 4.89
CA ALA A 15 0.13 -3.37 3.46
C ALA A 15 -1.27 -3.94 3.15
N ALA A 16 -1.93 -4.58 4.12
CA ALA A 16 -3.30 -5.07 3.95
C ALA A 16 -4.33 -3.93 3.99
N CYS A 17 -4.01 -2.81 4.66
CA CYS A 17 -4.82 -1.59 4.66
C CYS A 17 -4.95 -1.00 3.24
N ASN A 18 -5.97 -0.15 3.07
CA ASN A 18 -6.25 0.48 1.77
C ASN A 18 -5.45 1.76 1.55
N ASP A 19 -5.22 2.48 2.63
CA ASP A 19 -4.72 3.85 2.72
C ASP A 19 -4.31 4.14 4.17
N ASP A 20 -3.75 5.34 4.42
CA ASP A 20 -3.30 5.77 5.74
C ASP A 20 -4.46 5.89 6.74
N ASP A 21 -5.64 6.34 6.29
CA ASP A 21 -6.85 6.37 7.13
C ASP A 21 -7.20 4.98 7.66
N ALA A 22 -7.05 3.94 6.83
CA ALA A 22 -7.24 2.56 7.26
C ALA A 22 -6.16 2.06 8.22
N VAL A 23 -4.91 2.57 8.12
CA VAL A 23 -3.85 2.30 9.11
C VAL A 23 -4.24 2.87 10.47
N TYR A 24 -4.59 4.16 10.52
CA TYR A 24 -5.05 4.83 11.75
C TYR A 24 -6.27 4.15 12.38
N ALA A 25 -7.20 3.68 11.56
CA ALA A 25 -8.39 3.00 12.06
C ALA A 25 -8.13 1.56 12.54
N SER A 26 -6.98 0.96 12.19
CA SER A 26 -6.67 -0.44 12.49
C SER A 26 -5.68 -0.62 13.63
N PHE A 27 -4.81 0.37 13.87
CA PHE A 27 -3.73 0.26 14.84
C PHE A 27 -3.67 1.50 15.72
N GLY A 28 -3.62 1.30 17.04
CA GLY A 28 -3.39 2.39 18.00
C GLY A 28 -1.92 2.75 18.15
N TRP A 29 -1.04 1.75 18.11
CA TRP A 29 0.40 1.95 18.27
C TRP A 29 1.21 0.79 17.65
N VAL A 30 2.52 1.00 17.46
CA VAL A 30 3.46 -0.09 17.16
C VAL A 30 4.37 -0.29 18.37
N HIS A 31 4.28 -1.46 19.00
CA HIS A 31 5.22 -1.89 20.03
C HIS A 31 6.16 -2.95 19.48
N ALA A 32 7.40 -2.94 19.95
CA ALA A 32 8.40 -3.91 19.55
C ALA A 32 9.24 -4.38 20.74
N THR A 33 9.76 -5.60 20.67
CA THR A 33 10.86 -6.03 21.55
C THR A 33 12.15 -5.33 21.12
N GLY A 34 13.02 -4.99 22.08
CA GLY A 34 14.29 -4.35 21.78
C GLY A 34 15.28 -5.23 20.98
N GLY A 35 16.31 -4.60 20.42
CA GLY A 35 17.38 -5.26 19.68
C GLY A 35 17.24 -5.15 18.15
N ASP A 36 17.71 -6.17 17.43
CA ASP A 36 17.63 -6.23 15.97
C ASP A 36 16.18 -6.42 15.51
N LEU A 37 15.66 -5.48 14.71
CA LEU A 37 14.29 -5.51 14.22
C LEU A 37 13.97 -6.72 13.34
N LEU A 38 14.98 -7.38 12.73
CA LEU A 38 14.77 -8.63 12.00
C LEU A 38 14.45 -9.82 12.91
N GLN A 39 14.82 -9.74 14.19
CA GLN A 39 14.54 -10.75 15.21
C GLN A 39 13.47 -10.30 16.21
N ALA A 40 13.07 -9.02 16.14
CA ALA A 40 12.10 -8.44 17.03
C ALA A 40 10.70 -9.04 16.84
N ARG A 41 9.92 -9.01 17.92
CA ARG A 41 8.49 -9.28 17.92
C ARG A 41 7.73 -7.98 18.07
N PHE A 42 6.67 -7.85 17.29
CA PHE A 42 5.83 -6.67 17.21
C PHE A 42 4.45 -6.98 17.72
N TRP A 43 3.82 -5.97 18.31
CA TRP A 43 2.42 -6.01 18.68
C TRP A 43 1.73 -4.76 18.14
N LEU A 44 0.57 -4.96 17.51
CA LEU A 44 -0.27 -3.95 16.90
C LEU A 44 -1.62 -3.92 17.64
N PRO A 45 -1.73 -3.24 18.79
CA PRO A 45 -3.01 -3.00 19.45
C PRO A 45 -3.98 -2.28 18.50
N ALA A 46 -5.28 -2.59 18.61
CA ALA A 46 -6.30 -2.06 17.71
C ALA A 46 -6.57 -0.55 17.89
N ASP A 47 -6.33 -0.02 19.09
CA ASP A 47 -6.57 1.36 19.48
C ASP A 47 -5.63 1.78 20.62
N GLU A 48 -5.64 3.07 20.97
CA GLU A 48 -4.78 3.64 22.03
C GLU A 48 -5.12 3.08 23.43
N ASP A 49 -6.40 2.83 23.71
CA ASP A 49 -6.86 2.25 24.99
C ASP A 49 -6.30 0.83 25.20
N ALA A 50 -6.13 0.07 24.13
CA ALA A 50 -5.45 -1.21 24.17
C ALA A 50 -3.92 -1.06 24.22
N ALA A 51 -3.36 0.01 23.65
CA ALA A 51 -1.91 0.23 23.55
C ALA A 51 -1.26 0.65 24.86
N PHE A 52 -2.01 1.34 25.74
CA PHE A 52 -1.52 1.90 26.99
C PHE A 52 -2.45 1.56 28.16
N ASP A 53 -1.90 1.44 29.37
CA ASP A 53 -2.69 1.37 30.59
C ASP A 53 -3.16 2.77 31.05
N ASP A 54 -3.96 2.83 32.12
CA ASP A 54 -4.49 4.11 32.68
C ASP A 54 -3.38 5.11 33.06
N GLY A 55 -2.14 4.65 33.23
CA GLY A 55 -0.97 5.47 33.51
C GLY A 55 -0.25 6.00 32.26
N GLY A 56 -0.68 5.60 31.07
CA GLY A 56 0.00 5.89 29.80
C GLY A 56 1.22 5.00 29.54
N ASP A 57 1.43 3.95 30.33
CA ASP A 57 2.52 2.98 30.15
C ASP A 57 2.08 1.83 29.24
N VAL A 58 3.04 1.15 28.61
CA VAL A 58 2.75 -0.12 27.93
C VAL A 58 2.17 -1.12 28.95
N PRO A 59 1.05 -1.81 28.66
CA PRO A 59 0.39 -2.71 29.59
C PRO A 59 1.35 -3.74 30.20
N ALA A 60 1.16 -4.07 31.48
CA ALA A 60 2.07 -4.95 32.22
C ALA A 60 2.26 -6.33 31.55
N GLU A 61 1.21 -6.87 30.93
CA GLU A 61 1.29 -8.12 30.16
C GLU A 61 2.13 -8.00 28.89
N ALA A 62 2.08 -6.87 28.19
CA ALA A 62 2.93 -6.59 27.03
C ALA A 62 4.39 -6.37 27.46
N ARG A 63 4.63 -5.62 28.54
CA ARG A 63 5.98 -5.44 29.12
C ARG A 63 6.60 -6.75 29.57
N ALA A 64 5.82 -7.67 30.13
CA ALA A 64 6.29 -9.00 30.51
C ALA A 64 6.78 -9.84 29.30
N LEU A 65 6.34 -9.50 28.08
CA LEU A 65 6.83 -10.08 26.82
C LEU A 65 8.04 -9.33 26.25
N GLY A 66 8.55 -8.31 26.95
CA GLY A 66 9.68 -7.49 26.52
C GLY A 66 9.33 -6.39 25.51
N LEU A 67 8.05 -6.08 25.33
CA LEU A 67 7.59 -5.02 24.43
C LEU A 67 7.80 -3.63 25.05
N SER A 68 8.20 -2.68 24.22
CA SER A 68 8.22 -1.25 24.51
C SER A 68 7.56 -0.46 23.38
N THR A 69 7.17 0.78 23.66
CA THR A 69 6.80 1.78 22.65
C THR A 69 7.87 1.85 21.56
N PHE A 70 7.46 1.74 20.29
CA PHE A 70 8.38 1.85 19.16
C PHE A 70 8.08 3.07 18.30
N LEU A 71 6.98 3.07 17.55
CA LEU A 71 6.56 4.19 16.69
C LEU A 71 5.05 4.31 16.65
N GLU A 72 4.56 5.50 16.32
CA GLU A 72 3.18 5.70 15.90
C GLU A 72 2.91 4.96 14.58
N PRO A 73 1.68 4.48 14.33
CA PRO A 73 1.35 3.77 13.10
C PRO A 73 1.63 4.61 11.85
N ALA A 74 1.29 5.91 11.87
CA ALA A 74 1.55 6.79 10.73
C ALA A 74 3.04 7.00 10.48
N THR A 75 3.83 7.26 11.53
CA THR A 75 5.29 7.36 11.40
C THR A 75 5.89 6.05 10.88
N PHE A 76 5.40 4.90 11.35
CA PHE A 76 5.84 3.60 10.83
C PHE A 76 5.53 3.46 9.34
N ALA A 77 4.32 3.81 8.90
CA ALA A 77 3.91 3.81 7.50
C ALA A 77 4.75 4.77 6.65
N ASP A 78 4.98 6.00 7.12
CA ASP A 78 5.80 7.01 6.45
C ASP A 78 7.23 6.53 6.22
N VAL A 79 7.84 5.87 7.22
CA VAL A 79 9.19 5.32 7.06
C VAL A 79 9.22 4.23 5.99
N LEU A 80 8.20 3.36 5.94
CA LEU A 80 8.09 2.35 4.89
C LEU A 80 7.91 2.98 3.51
N ASP A 81 7.06 4.00 3.39
CA ASP A 81 6.79 4.69 2.12
C ASP A 81 8.02 5.44 1.62
N VAL A 82 8.70 6.18 2.49
CA VAL A 82 9.96 6.88 2.15
C VAL A 82 11.04 5.90 1.73
N GLN A 83 11.20 4.77 2.43
CA GLN A 83 12.16 3.73 2.02
C GLN A 83 11.78 3.13 0.66
N LYS A 84 10.48 2.90 0.42
CA LYS A 84 9.98 2.33 -0.82
C LYS A 84 10.12 3.27 -2.01
N ARG A 85 9.84 4.56 -1.83
CA ARG A 85 10.02 5.60 -2.85
C ARG A 85 11.48 5.73 -3.24
N GLN A 86 12.38 5.65 -2.27
CA GLN A 86 13.82 5.68 -2.48
C GLN A 86 14.35 4.39 -3.14
N ARG A 87 13.83 3.23 -2.77
CA ARG A 87 14.25 1.90 -3.26
C ARG A 87 13.02 0.98 -3.42
N PRO A 88 12.34 0.98 -4.57
CA PRO A 88 11.10 0.22 -4.78
C PRO A 88 11.22 -1.29 -4.58
N LEU A 89 12.43 -1.84 -4.78
CA LEU A 89 12.78 -3.25 -4.61
C LEU A 89 13.43 -3.55 -3.25
N SER A 90 13.24 -2.67 -2.26
CA SER A 90 13.79 -2.84 -0.90
C SER A 90 13.50 -4.22 -0.32
N THR A 91 14.51 -4.77 0.34
CA THR A 91 14.38 -6.03 1.09
C THR A 91 13.79 -5.79 2.48
N LEU A 92 13.39 -6.86 3.16
CA LEU A 92 12.96 -6.77 4.56
C LEU A 92 14.04 -6.14 5.45
N ALA A 93 15.31 -6.42 5.17
CA ALA A 93 16.45 -5.86 5.90
C ALA A 93 16.64 -4.36 5.66
N ASP A 94 16.29 -3.87 4.46
CA ASP A 94 16.35 -2.42 4.18
C ASP A 94 15.25 -1.66 4.94
N HIS A 95 14.04 -2.22 5.00
CA HIS A 95 12.97 -1.66 5.84
C HIS A 95 13.30 -1.73 7.33
N ALA A 96 13.88 -2.83 7.81
CA ALA A 96 14.38 -2.93 9.20
C ALA A 96 15.39 -1.83 9.52
N ARG A 97 16.33 -1.57 8.59
CA ARG A 97 17.34 -0.52 8.77
C ARG A 97 16.72 0.88 8.80
N ALA A 98 15.78 1.16 7.91
CA ALA A 98 15.09 2.45 7.86
C ALA A 98 14.27 2.71 9.14
N LEU A 99 13.54 1.71 9.62
CA LEU A 99 12.76 1.78 10.87
C LEU A 99 13.65 1.97 12.09
N ALA A 100 14.75 1.21 12.20
CA ALA A 100 15.70 1.37 13.30
C ALA A 100 16.37 2.75 13.28
N TYR A 101 16.73 3.24 12.10
CA TYR A 101 17.31 4.57 11.93
C TYR A 101 16.32 5.66 12.37
N TYR A 102 15.06 5.58 11.94
CA TYR A 102 14.06 6.57 12.36
C TYR A 102 13.84 6.52 13.88
N ALA A 103 13.72 5.32 14.46
CA ALA A 103 13.52 5.18 15.91
C ALA A 103 14.70 5.73 16.74
N GLU A 104 15.93 5.70 16.21
CA GLU A 104 17.12 6.24 16.90
C GLU A 104 17.29 7.75 16.68
N TYR A 105 17.02 8.25 15.48
CA TYR A 105 17.38 9.61 15.08
C TYR A 105 16.20 10.55 14.85
N ASP A 106 14.96 10.05 14.93
CA ASP A 106 13.72 10.77 14.57
C ASP A 106 13.84 11.47 13.21
N ALA A 107 14.42 10.76 12.25
CA ALA A 107 14.72 11.26 10.92
C ALA A 107 14.66 10.14 9.89
N PHE A 108 14.19 10.45 8.69
CA PHE A 108 14.21 9.50 7.59
C PHE A 108 15.62 9.19 7.12
N GLN A 109 15.92 7.90 6.96
CA GLN A 109 17.19 7.46 6.39
C GLN A 109 17.27 7.89 4.92
N GLN A 110 18.37 8.55 4.56
CA GLN A 110 18.70 8.85 3.17
C GLN A 110 19.50 7.69 2.58
N VAL A 111 19.11 7.24 1.39
CA VAL A 111 19.84 6.22 0.65
C VAL A 111 20.86 6.90 -0.27
N GLU A 112 22.12 6.49 -0.18
CA GLU A 112 23.22 7.03 -0.98
C GLU A 112 22.94 6.90 -2.48
N GLY A 113 23.21 7.97 -3.24
CA GLY A 113 23.05 8.01 -4.69
C GLY A 113 21.66 8.36 -5.20
N ILE A 114 20.71 8.70 -4.31
CA ILE A 114 19.43 9.30 -4.68
C ILE A 114 19.64 10.81 -4.78
N ASP A 115 19.33 11.36 -5.96
CA ASP A 115 19.49 12.78 -6.26
C ASP A 115 18.45 13.56 -5.45
N GLU A 116 18.94 14.39 -4.53
CA GLU A 116 18.21 15.23 -3.57
C GLU A 116 17.56 14.51 -2.35
N ALA A 117 17.56 15.20 -1.21
CA ALA A 117 17.17 14.67 0.11
C ALA A 117 15.75 14.06 0.10
N LEU A 118 15.66 12.75 0.41
CA LEU A 118 14.42 11.95 0.37
C LEU A 118 13.80 11.78 -1.04
N GLY A 119 14.62 11.94 -2.08
CA GLY A 119 14.23 11.81 -3.48
C GLY A 119 13.67 10.44 -3.87
N GLU A 120 13.17 10.36 -5.09
CA GLU A 120 12.61 9.13 -5.64
C GLU A 120 13.68 8.30 -6.35
N ALA A 121 13.49 6.98 -6.38
CA ALA A 121 14.30 6.11 -7.22
C ALA A 121 14.24 6.59 -8.68
N GLY A 122 15.35 6.45 -9.39
CA GLY A 122 15.40 6.83 -10.81
C GLY A 122 14.38 6.06 -11.64
N VAL A 123 13.95 6.66 -12.77
CA VAL A 123 12.91 6.11 -13.67
C VAL A 123 13.16 4.65 -14.04
N GLY A 124 14.42 4.25 -14.24
CA GLY A 124 14.78 2.86 -14.54
C GLY A 124 14.47 1.87 -13.42
N GLU A 125 14.71 2.24 -12.16
CA GLU A 125 14.40 1.40 -11.00
C GLU A 125 12.89 1.32 -10.77
N GLN A 126 12.17 2.43 -10.96
CA GLN A 126 10.70 2.46 -10.89
C GLN A 126 10.07 1.55 -11.97
N ALA A 127 10.59 1.62 -13.21
CA ALA A 127 10.15 0.77 -14.31
C ALA A 127 10.42 -0.72 -14.02
N ALA A 128 11.61 -1.06 -13.52
CA ALA A 128 11.96 -2.44 -13.15
C ALA A 128 11.05 -2.99 -12.04
N ALA A 129 10.74 -2.18 -11.02
CA ALA A 129 9.80 -2.55 -9.97
C ALA A 129 8.39 -2.78 -10.53
N ARG A 130 7.94 -1.91 -11.43
CA ARG A 130 6.64 -2.04 -12.09
C ARG A 130 6.55 -3.32 -12.92
N GLU A 131 7.61 -3.65 -13.66
CA GLU A 131 7.73 -4.91 -14.42
C GLU A 131 7.68 -6.13 -13.51
N ALA A 132 8.34 -6.06 -12.34
CA ALA A 132 8.28 -7.08 -11.28
C ALA A 132 6.92 -7.15 -10.55
N GLY A 133 5.94 -6.34 -10.97
CA GLY A 133 4.59 -6.31 -10.38
C GLY A 133 4.53 -5.61 -9.03
N ILE A 134 5.51 -4.77 -8.71
CA ILE A 134 5.59 -4.04 -7.44
C ILE A 134 5.04 -2.63 -7.63
N GLY A 135 4.20 -2.19 -6.68
CA GLY A 135 3.58 -0.87 -6.67
C GLY A 135 4.55 0.22 -6.19
N ALA A 136 4.17 1.48 -6.38
CA ALA A 136 4.98 2.63 -5.94
C ALA A 136 4.91 2.84 -4.41
N GLY A 137 3.73 2.72 -3.81
CA GLY A 137 3.51 2.90 -2.37
C GLY A 137 3.34 1.59 -1.60
N ILE A 138 3.20 1.68 -0.28
CA ILE A 138 3.15 0.54 0.65
C ILE A 138 1.81 -0.20 0.69
N PHE A 139 0.82 0.26 -0.07
CA PHE A 139 -0.49 -0.38 -0.22
C PHE A 139 -0.66 -1.02 -1.60
N ALA A 140 -1.54 -2.01 -1.68
CA ALA A 140 -1.84 -2.68 -2.95
C ALA A 140 -2.48 -1.68 -3.92
N SER A 141 -1.95 -1.63 -5.14
CA SER A 141 -2.50 -0.77 -6.20
C SER A 141 -2.89 -1.56 -7.45
N PHE A 142 -3.78 -1.00 -8.25
CA PHE A 142 -4.40 -1.71 -9.37
C PHE A 142 -4.48 -0.83 -10.61
N ASP A 143 -4.14 -1.41 -11.76
CA ASP A 143 -4.46 -0.84 -13.07
C ASP A 143 -5.68 -1.54 -13.64
N LEU A 144 -6.56 -0.74 -14.25
CA LEU A 144 -7.77 -1.21 -14.88
C LEU A 144 -7.76 -0.87 -16.36
N VAL A 145 -7.82 -1.89 -17.19
CA VAL A 145 -7.88 -1.75 -18.65
C VAL A 145 -9.18 -2.34 -19.15
N LEU A 146 -9.97 -1.54 -19.86
CA LEU A 146 -11.13 -2.02 -20.60
C LEU A 146 -10.65 -2.82 -21.82
N VAL A 147 -10.99 -4.10 -21.89
CA VAL A 147 -10.54 -5.03 -22.94
C VAL A 147 -11.67 -5.57 -23.81
N ALA A 148 -12.92 -5.54 -23.33
CA ALA A 148 -14.07 -5.86 -24.17
C ALA A 148 -15.29 -5.00 -23.85
N CYS A 149 -15.97 -4.55 -24.90
CA CYS A 149 -17.23 -3.84 -24.86
C CYS A 149 -18.29 -4.63 -25.62
N PRO A 150 -19.41 -5.03 -25.00
CA PRO A 150 -20.54 -5.56 -25.73
C PRO A 150 -21.07 -4.50 -26.72
N GLU A 151 -21.27 -4.86 -27.99
CA GLU A 151 -21.74 -3.91 -29.01
C GLU A 151 -23.05 -3.23 -28.60
N ALA A 152 -23.97 -4.01 -28.01
CA ALA A 152 -25.26 -3.52 -27.52
C ALA A 152 -25.11 -2.48 -26.38
N GLN A 153 -23.98 -2.49 -25.66
CA GLN A 153 -23.72 -1.64 -24.50
C GLN A 153 -22.69 -0.55 -24.74
N VAL A 154 -22.15 -0.41 -25.96
CA VAL A 154 -21.04 0.52 -26.25
C VAL A 154 -21.34 1.97 -25.84
N LYS A 155 -22.60 2.42 -25.93
CA LYS A 155 -23.03 3.74 -25.46
C LYS A 155 -22.98 3.86 -23.93
N ALA A 156 -23.45 2.83 -23.23
CA ALA A 156 -23.44 2.79 -21.76
C ALA A 156 -22.00 2.70 -21.21
N VAL A 157 -21.12 1.95 -21.90
CA VAL A 157 -19.68 1.92 -21.60
C VAL A 157 -19.07 3.30 -21.81
N ALA A 158 -19.31 3.94 -22.95
CA ALA A 158 -18.77 5.26 -23.25
C ALA A 158 -19.22 6.33 -22.25
N GLN A 159 -20.45 6.26 -21.73
CA GLN A 159 -20.93 7.15 -20.67
C GLN A 159 -20.19 6.96 -19.34
N ARG A 160 -19.87 5.71 -18.97
CA ARG A 160 -19.06 5.42 -17.78
C ARG A 160 -17.62 5.88 -17.94
N VAL A 161 -17.01 5.60 -19.10
CA VAL A 161 -15.66 6.08 -19.45
C VAL A 161 -15.61 7.60 -19.43
N ALA A 162 -16.60 8.27 -20.02
CA ALA A 162 -16.70 9.74 -20.02
C ALA A 162 -16.73 10.32 -18.60
N ARG A 163 -17.52 9.72 -17.71
CA ARG A 163 -17.60 10.12 -16.30
C ARG A 163 -16.28 9.86 -15.56
N LEU A 164 -15.71 8.67 -15.76
CA LEU A 164 -14.49 8.25 -15.05
C LEU A 164 -13.26 9.05 -15.45
N LEU A 165 -13.10 9.32 -16.74
CA LEU A 165 -11.97 10.06 -17.30
C LEU A 165 -12.25 11.57 -17.43
N GLU A 166 -13.43 12.01 -17.02
CA GLU A 166 -13.89 13.41 -17.11
C GLU A 166 -13.79 14.00 -18.53
N ILE A 167 -14.16 13.21 -19.54
CA ILE A 167 -14.16 13.60 -20.96
C ILE A 167 -15.57 13.59 -21.56
N PRO A 168 -15.81 14.31 -22.67
CA PRO A 168 -17.08 14.21 -23.39
C PRO A 168 -17.39 12.79 -23.88
N VAL A 169 -18.67 12.40 -23.88
CA VAL A 169 -19.12 11.08 -24.39
C VAL A 169 -18.75 10.89 -25.87
N GLY A 170 -18.74 11.98 -26.65
CA GLY A 170 -18.30 11.97 -28.05
C GLY A 170 -16.85 11.50 -28.23
N ASP A 171 -15.98 11.79 -27.26
CA ASP A 171 -14.57 11.39 -27.26
C ASP A 171 -14.36 10.01 -26.63
N ALA A 172 -15.19 9.64 -25.66
CA ALA A 172 -15.16 8.32 -25.05
C ALA A 172 -15.60 7.21 -26.01
N LEU A 173 -16.59 7.47 -26.87
CA LEU A 173 -17.15 6.48 -27.80
C LEU A 173 -16.11 5.88 -28.78
N PRO A 174 -15.30 6.67 -29.53
CA PRO A 174 -14.28 6.10 -30.40
C PRO A 174 -13.20 5.35 -29.60
N ARG A 175 -12.85 5.80 -28.38
CA ARG A 175 -11.90 5.08 -27.51
C ARG A 175 -12.43 3.72 -27.08
N CYS A 176 -13.72 3.62 -26.74
CA CYS A 176 -14.37 2.35 -26.39
C CYS A 176 -14.45 1.35 -27.56
N ARG A 177 -14.32 1.84 -28.80
CA ARG A 177 -14.24 1.01 -30.02
C ARG A 177 -12.80 0.63 -30.36
N GLY A 178 -11.82 1.44 -29.96
CA GLY A 178 -10.38 1.22 -30.17
C GLY A 178 -9.69 0.59 -28.96
N LEU A 179 -10.28 -0.48 -28.40
CA LEU A 179 -9.72 -1.19 -27.25
C LEU A 179 -8.31 -1.76 -27.55
N PRO A 180 -7.45 -1.95 -26.52
CA PRO A 180 -7.69 -1.73 -25.10
C PRO A 180 -7.67 -0.26 -24.67
N LEU A 181 -8.38 0.09 -23.59
CA LEU A 181 -8.42 1.45 -23.04
C LEU A 181 -8.07 1.46 -21.54
N MET A 182 -7.05 2.22 -21.15
CA MET A 182 -6.71 2.44 -19.74
C MET A 182 -7.81 3.28 -19.07
N LEU A 183 -8.37 2.77 -17.98
CA LEU A 183 -9.41 3.42 -17.18
C LEU A 183 -8.86 4.07 -15.91
N GLY A 184 -7.72 3.59 -15.42
CA GLY A 184 -7.02 4.16 -14.28
C GLY A 184 -5.79 3.34 -13.93
N GLU A 185 -4.78 4.03 -13.42
CA GLU A 185 -3.50 3.48 -13.01
C GLU A 185 -3.30 3.68 -11.51
N ALA A 186 -2.59 2.75 -10.87
CA ALA A 186 -2.21 2.82 -9.46
C ALA A 186 -3.38 3.12 -8.50
N LEU A 187 -4.58 2.62 -8.81
CA LEU A 187 -5.78 2.83 -7.99
C LEU A 187 -5.69 2.02 -6.70
N ASP A 188 -6.20 2.57 -5.60
CA ASP A 188 -6.43 1.81 -4.37
C ASP A 188 -7.49 0.70 -4.59
N ARG A 189 -7.52 -0.28 -3.67
CA ARG A 189 -8.39 -1.46 -3.80
C ARG A 189 -9.87 -1.09 -3.87
N LYS A 190 -10.33 -0.17 -3.01
CA LYS A 190 -11.75 0.23 -2.95
C LYS A 190 -12.18 0.90 -4.25
N ARG A 191 -11.38 1.85 -4.75
CA ARG A 191 -11.66 2.56 -6.00
C ARG A 191 -11.61 1.63 -7.21
N ALA A 192 -10.61 0.75 -7.27
CA ALA A 192 -10.50 -0.21 -8.35
C ALA A 192 -11.66 -1.21 -8.37
N GLN A 193 -12.10 -1.70 -7.20
CA GLN A 193 -13.27 -2.56 -7.08
C GLN A 193 -14.55 -1.85 -7.55
N ALA A 194 -14.77 -0.60 -7.12
CA ALA A 194 -15.96 0.16 -7.51
C ALA A 194 -16.05 0.35 -9.03
N ILE A 195 -14.93 0.64 -9.70
CA ILE A 195 -14.87 0.76 -11.16
C ILE A 195 -15.12 -0.61 -11.82
N LYS A 196 -14.50 -1.69 -11.31
CA LYS A 196 -14.71 -3.05 -11.81
C LYS A 196 -16.18 -3.43 -11.76
N ASP A 197 -16.85 -3.20 -10.63
CA ASP A 197 -18.25 -3.55 -10.43
C ASP A 197 -19.18 -2.72 -11.33
N ASP A 198 -18.91 -1.41 -11.49
CA ASP A 198 -19.73 -0.54 -12.35
C ASP A 198 -19.67 -0.96 -13.83
N PHE A 199 -18.50 -1.37 -14.32
CA PHE A 199 -18.34 -1.86 -15.70
C PHE A 199 -18.88 -3.29 -15.86
N ALA A 200 -18.68 -4.16 -14.88
CA ALA A 200 -19.25 -5.51 -14.88
C ALA A 200 -20.79 -5.50 -14.92
N ALA A 201 -21.43 -4.53 -14.26
CA ALA A 201 -22.88 -4.36 -14.25
C ALA A 201 -23.49 -4.11 -15.65
N ILE A 202 -22.70 -3.71 -16.63
CA ILE A 202 -23.11 -3.57 -18.04
C ILE A 202 -22.42 -4.55 -18.99
N GLY A 203 -21.82 -5.60 -18.45
CA GLY A 203 -21.18 -6.67 -19.23
C GLY A 203 -19.88 -6.25 -19.92
N ALA A 204 -19.28 -5.11 -19.55
CA ALA A 204 -17.95 -4.77 -20.02
C ALA A 204 -16.90 -5.61 -19.29
N THR A 205 -15.84 -6.01 -20.00
CA THR A 205 -14.75 -6.81 -19.42
C THR A 205 -13.56 -5.91 -19.16
N LEU A 206 -13.12 -5.87 -17.90
CA LEU A 206 -11.89 -5.22 -17.50
C LEU A 206 -10.80 -6.28 -17.27
N GLN A 207 -9.60 -6.00 -17.76
CA GLN A 207 -8.38 -6.61 -17.29
C GLN A 207 -7.89 -5.83 -16.07
N VAL A 208 -7.67 -6.54 -14.96
CA VAL A 208 -7.16 -5.99 -13.71
C VAL A 208 -5.72 -6.44 -13.55
N ARG A 209 -4.80 -5.50 -13.32
CA ARG A 209 -3.42 -5.81 -12.93
C ARG A 209 -3.17 -5.28 -11.53
N GLY A 210 -3.04 -6.19 -10.56
CA GLY A 210 -2.68 -5.86 -9.19
C GLY A 210 -1.16 -5.77 -9.00
N PHE A 211 -0.73 -4.81 -8.20
CA PHE A 211 0.68 -4.58 -7.86
C PHE A 211 0.88 -4.76 -6.37
N LYS A 212 1.84 -5.61 -6.02
CA LYS A 212 2.15 -5.93 -4.63
C LYS A 212 2.96 -4.81 -3.97
N PRO A 213 2.73 -4.52 -2.68
CA PRO A 213 3.52 -3.55 -1.95
C PRO A 213 4.98 -3.94 -1.77
N PHE A 214 5.23 -5.20 -1.42
CA PHE A 214 6.59 -5.67 -1.15
C PHE A 214 6.97 -6.87 -2.02
N PRO A 215 8.26 -7.08 -2.33
CA PRO A 215 8.71 -8.16 -3.20
C PRO A 215 8.29 -9.57 -2.76
N TRP A 216 8.17 -9.81 -1.46
CA TRP A 216 7.83 -11.11 -0.87
C TRP A 216 6.33 -11.40 -0.78
N MET A 217 5.46 -10.44 -1.14
CA MET A 217 4.01 -10.64 -1.11
C MET A 217 3.49 -11.30 -2.40
N ASP A 218 2.31 -11.88 -2.31
CA ASP A 218 1.56 -12.33 -3.48
C ASP A 218 0.93 -11.14 -4.23
N ALA A 219 0.68 -11.33 -5.52
CA ALA A 219 -0.03 -10.34 -6.32
C ALA A 219 -1.46 -10.16 -5.78
N PRO A 220 -1.90 -8.91 -5.50
CA PRO A 220 -3.22 -8.68 -4.96
C PRO A 220 -4.30 -8.88 -6.04
N ALA A 221 -5.45 -9.40 -5.63
CA ALA A 221 -6.61 -9.58 -6.49
C ALA A 221 -7.80 -8.73 -6.02
N LEU A 222 -8.61 -8.26 -6.97
CA LEU A 222 -9.92 -7.68 -6.71
C LEU A 222 -10.95 -8.81 -6.58
N ARG A 223 -11.97 -8.61 -5.73
CA ARG A 223 -13.05 -9.58 -5.50
C ARG A 223 -14.04 -9.60 -6.66
#